data_AF-A0A8H6FTJ7-F1
#
_entry.id   AF-A0A8H6FTJ7-F1
#
_cell.length_a   1.000
_cell.length_b   1.000
_cell.length_c   1.000
_cell.angle_alpha   90.00
_cell.angle_beta   90.00
_cell.angle_gamma   90.00
#
_symmetry.space_group_name_H-M   'P 1'
#
loop_
_entity.id
_entity.type
_entity.pdbx_description
1 polymer ?
#
loop_
_entity_poly.entity_id
_entity_poly.type
_entity_poly.pdbx_seq_one_letter_code
_entity_poly.pdbx_strand_id
1 'polypeptide(L)'
;MMYNPFTFTIIECRELKAQRTKWLSRTPDRPSKRWDAASTRILTIAVFQHRSTSKTVVAMNTHLDDQGSKSRLEAAKIILEQIRLFTDQVPHGQSPPIFLATSTVNLNKKPTMR
;
A
#
# COMPACT_ATOMS: atom_id res chain seq x y z
N MET A 1 -15.52 3.82 9.30
CA MET A 1 -14.12 3.46 9.63
C MET A 1 -13.93 2.03 9.14
N MET A 2 -13.40 1.84 7.92
CA MET A 2 -13.43 0.53 7.26
C MET A 2 -12.13 -0.20 7.56
N TYR A 3 -12.20 -1.12 8.53
CA TYR A 3 -11.15 -2.04 8.92
C TYR A 3 -10.91 -3.00 7.74
N ASN A 4 -9.72 -2.97 7.14
CA ASN A 4 -9.31 -3.94 6.12
C ASN A 4 -8.27 -4.87 6.77
N PRO A 5 -8.70 -5.95 7.46
CA PRO A 5 -7.77 -6.85 8.12
C PRO A 5 -6.94 -7.55 7.05
N PHE A 6 -5.61 -7.53 7.24
CA PHE A 6 -4.71 -8.41 6.51
C PHE A 6 -5.06 -9.87 6.86
N THR A 7 -5.80 -10.56 6.00
CA THR A 7 -5.77 -12.02 5.96
C THR A 7 -4.70 -12.46 4.96
N PHE A 8 -3.45 -12.06 5.21
CA PHE A 8 -2.32 -12.83 4.70
C PHE A 8 -2.17 -14.01 5.66
N THR A 9 -2.11 -15.22 5.16
CA THR A 9 -1.84 -16.41 5.95
C THR A 9 -0.45 -16.27 6.58
N ILE A 10 -0.37 -15.73 7.81
CA ILE A 10 0.83 -15.52 8.64
C ILE A 10 1.35 -16.87 9.18
N ILE A 11 1.34 -17.92 8.36
CA ILE A 11 1.76 -19.26 8.80
C ILE A 11 3.26 -19.47 8.55
N GLU A 12 3.86 -18.78 7.56
CA GLU A 12 5.28 -18.95 7.22
C GLU A 12 6.20 -17.74 7.51
N CYS A 13 5.67 -16.59 7.90
CA CYS A 13 6.47 -15.42 8.30
C CYS A 13 6.84 -15.52 9.79
N ARG A 14 8.12 -15.30 10.14
CA ARG A 14 8.63 -15.52 11.52
C ARG A 14 8.28 -14.35 12.41
N GLU A 15 8.45 -13.15 11.87
CA GLU A 15 8.49 -11.92 12.62
C GLU A 15 8.16 -10.73 11.71
N LEU A 16 7.32 -9.83 12.20
CA LEU A 16 7.13 -8.50 11.64
C LEU A 16 8.32 -7.63 12.04
N LYS A 17 9.16 -7.23 11.08
CA LYS A 17 10.34 -6.39 11.34
C LYS A 17 9.99 -4.91 11.43
N ALA A 18 9.07 -4.47 10.58
CA ALA A 18 8.63 -3.08 10.58
C ALA A 18 7.21 -2.97 10.00
N GLN A 19 6.45 -2.01 10.51
CA GLN A 19 5.18 -1.61 9.95
C GLN A 19 5.17 -0.10 9.74
N ARG A 20 4.62 0.34 8.62
CA ARG A 20 4.48 1.76 8.28
C ARG A 20 3.08 2.02 7.75
N THR A 21 2.59 3.23 7.99
CA THR A 21 1.34 3.73 7.42
C THR A 21 1.63 4.98 6.61
N LYS A 22 1.21 5.00 5.35
CA LYS A 22 1.31 6.15 4.46
C LYS A 22 -0.07 6.64 4.09
N TRP A 23 -0.33 7.92 4.26
CA TRP A 23 -1.58 8.54 3.84
C TRP A 23 -1.50 8.83 2.34
N LEU A 24 -2.30 8.19 1.47
CA LEU A 24 -2.16 8.46 0.03
C LEU A 24 -2.76 9.82 -0.31
N SER A 25 -1.98 10.87 -0.10
CA SER A 25 -2.38 12.27 -0.02
C SER A 25 -1.15 13.12 -0.30
N ARG A 26 -1.29 14.44 -0.30
CA ARG A 26 -0.14 15.34 -0.48
C ARG A 26 0.88 15.26 0.65
N THR A 27 0.51 14.74 1.81
CA THR A 27 1.42 14.58 2.95
C THR A 27 1.41 13.14 3.44
N PRO A 28 2.17 12.24 2.82
CA PRO A 28 2.10 10.81 3.14
C PRO A 28 2.47 10.42 4.57
N ASP A 29 3.24 11.26 5.25
CA ASP A 29 3.73 11.00 6.61
C ASP A 29 2.83 11.52 7.72
N ARG A 30 1.75 12.24 7.40
CA ARG A 30 0.81 12.77 8.40
C ARG A 30 -0.64 12.68 7.93
N PRO A 31 -1.61 12.57 8.85
CA PRO A 31 -3.02 12.54 8.49
C PRO A 31 -3.39 13.76 7.63
N SER A 32 -3.90 13.51 6.42
CA SER A 32 -4.40 14.60 5.58
C SER A 32 -5.48 14.13 4.60
N LYS A 33 -6.32 15.08 4.18
CA LYS A 33 -7.33 14.84 3.16
C LYS A 33 -6.71 14.82 1.77
N ARG A 34 -7.32 14.02 0.91
CA ARG A 34 -6.92 13.81 -0.48
C ARG A 34 -7.48 14.88 -1.40
N TRP A 35 -7.00 14.89 -2.65
CA TRP A 35 -7.44 15.78 -3.73
C TRP A 35 -8.96 15.85 -3.89
N ASP A 36 -9.55 14.82 -4.51
CA ASP A 36 -10.98 14.73 -4.87
C ASP A 36 -11.73 13.61 -4.13
N ALA A 37 -11.07 12.93 -3.18
CA ALA A 37 -11.63 11.78 -2.48
C ALA A 37 -12.53 12.18 -1.30
N ALA A 38 -13.66 11.49 -1.18
CA ALA A 38 -14.64 11.71 -0.12
C ALA A 38 -14.17 11.19 1.25
N SER A 39 -13.15 10.32 1.28
CA SER A 39 -12.65 9.69 2.50
C SER A 39 -11.13 9.56 2.49
N THR A 40 -10.53 9.72 3.66
CA THR A 40 -9.10 9.50 3.84
C THR A 40 -8.78 8.00 3.70
N ARG A 41 -7.79 7.64 2.88
CA ARG A 41 -7.26 6.25 2.85
C ARG A 41 -5.76 6.21 3.09
N ILE A 42 -5.33 5.03 3.51
CA ILE A 42 -3.96 4.74 3.90
C ILE A 42 -3.45 3.53 3.11
N LEU A 43 -2.14 3.49 2.93
CA LEU A 43 -1.37 2.32 2.57
C LEU A 43 -0.69 1.80 3.84
N THR A 44 -0.95 0.56 4.18
CA THR A 44 -0.26 -0.14 5.25
C THR A 44 0.82 -0.99 4.62
N ILE A 45 2.06 -0.81 5.09
CA ILE A 45 3.23 -1.56 4.64
C ILE A 45 3.73 -2.37 5.83
N ALA A 46 3.91 -3.67 5.62
CA ALA A 46 4.46 -4.58 6.60
C ALA A 46 5.69 -5.28 5.98
N VAL A 47 6.80 -5.24 6.71
CA VAL A 47 8.06 -5.88 6.33
C VAL A 47 8.24 -7.09 7.22
N PHE A 48 8.30 -8.27 6.61
CA PHE A 48 8.44 -9.55 7.27
C PHE A 48 9.80 -10.17 7.00
N GLN A 49 10.24 -11.03 7.92
CA GLN A 49 11.33 -11.97 7.66
C GLN A 49 10.76 -13.38 7.51
N HIS A 50 11.09 -14.03 6.40
CA HIS A 50 10.68 -15.39 6.09
C HIS A 50 11.38 -16.39 7.02
N ARG A 51 10.64 -17.37 7.57
CA ARG A 51 11.14 -18.31 8.60
C ARG A 51 12.33 -19.13 8.13
N SER A 52 12.22 -19.77 6.98
CA SER A 52 13.21 -20.78 6.55
C SER A 52 14.41 -20.17 5.82
N THR A 53 14.22 -19.05 5.13
CA THR A 53 15.26 -18.46 4.27
C THR A 53 15.87 -17.19 4.86
N SER A 54 15.33 -16.65 5.96
CA SER A 54 15.68 -15.34 6.53
C SER A 54 15.57 -14.16 5.54
N LYS A 55 14.95 -14.36 4.37
CA LYS A 55 14.77 -13.33 3.35
C LYS A 55 13.68 -12.34 3.79
N THR A 56 13.85 -11.08 3.41
CA THR A 56 12.87 -10.04 3.62
C THR A 56 11.72 -10.19 2.63
N VAL A 57 10.49 -10.02 3.09
CA VAL A 57 9.26 -9.99 2.28
C VAL A 57 8.48 -8.74 2.63
N VAL A 58 7.97 -8.01 1.64
CA VAL A 58 7.18 -6.80 1.88
C VAL A 58 5.73 -7.06 1.47
N ALA A 59 4.79 -6.82 2.37
CA ALA A 59 3.36 -6.85 2.09
C ALA A 59 2.79 -5.43 2.21
N MET A 60 2.02 -5.03 1.22
CA MET A 60 1.37 -3.73 1.13
C MET A 60 -0.12 -3.94 0.96
N ASN A 61 -0.93 -3.17 1.69
CA ASN A 61 -2.38 -3.20 1.56
C ASN A 61 -2.95 -1.78 1.54
N THR A 62 -3.89 -1.54 0.64
CA THR A 62 -4.60 -0.27 0.56
C THR A 62 -6.03 -0.47 0.07
N HIS A 63 -6.94 0.36 0.60
CA HIS A 63 -8.24 0.58 -0.02
C HIS A 63 -8.17 1.87 -0.83
N LEU A 64 -8.21 1.76 -2.16
CA LEU A 64 -8.17 2.94 -3.03
C LEU A 64 -9.51 3.67 -3.04
N ASP A 65 -9.50 4.89 -3.57
CA ASP A 65 -10.73 5.68 -3.67
C ASP A 65 -11.64 5.17 -4.78
N ASP A 66 -12.92 5.05 -4.48
CA ASP A 66 -13.95 4.47 -5.35
C ASP A 66 -14.58 5.51 -6.30
N GLN A 67 -14.41 6.82 -6.05
CA GLN A 67 -15.00 7.89 -6.86
C GLN A 67 -13.93 8.69 -7.61
N GLY A 68 -12.89 9.15 -6.92
CA GLY A 68 -11.89 10.07 -7.42
C GLY A 68 -10.83 9.40 -8.29
N SER A 69 -10.90 9.60 -9.60
CA SER A 69 -9.88 9.12 -10.55
C SER A 69 -8.52 9.78 -10.29
N LYS A 70 -8.52 11.08 -9.94
CA LYS A 70 -7.29 11.81 -9.58
C LYS A 70 -6.67 11.24 -8.31
N SER A 71 -7.47 10.98 -7.28
CA SER A 71 -7.00 10.32 -6.06
C SER A 71 -6.43 8.93 -6.31
N ARG A 72 -6.97 8.14 -7.25
CA ARG A 72 -6.40 6.84 -7.63
C ARG A 72 -5.05 6.98 -8.32
N LEU A 73 -4.94 7.91 -9.28
CA LEU A 73 -3.69 8.18 -10.00
C LEU A 73 -2.57 8.62 -9.04
N GLU A 74 -2.86 9.57 -8.17
CA GLU A 74 -1.87 10.06 -7.21
C GLU A 74 -1.53 9.01 -6.15
N ALA A 75 -2.49 8.19 -5.73
CA ALA A 75 -2.23 7.05 -4.87
C ALA A 75 -1.29 6.03 -5.52
N ALA A 76 -1.48 5.72 -6.81
CA ALA A 76 -0.60 4.83 -7.55
C ALA A 76 0.84 5.35 -7.60
N LYS A 77 1.03 6.68 -7.79
CA LYS A 77 2.36 7.30 -7.74
C LYS A 77 3.04 7.10 -6.37
N ILE A 78 2.32 7.35 -5.28
CA ILE A 78 2.84 7.15 -3.92
C ILE A 78 3.19 5.68 -3.68
N ILE A 79 2.35 4.73 -4.10
CA ILE A 79 2.62 3.30 -3.97
C ILE A 79 3.88 2.91 -4.75
N LEU A 80 4.03 3.40 -5.99
CA LEU A 80 5.23 3.16 -6.80
C LEU A 80 6.49 3.72 -6.16
N GLU A 81 6.41 4.90 -5.56
CA GLU A 81 7.52 5.49 -4.79
C GLU A 81 7.91 4.59 -3.61
N GLN A 82 6.93 4.07 -2.86
CA GLN A 82 7.22 3.13 -1.77
C GLN A 82 7.83 1.81 -2.26
N ILE A 83 7.38 1.29 -3.40
CA ILE A 83 7.97 0.10 -4.03
C ILE A 83 9.44 0.36 -4.39
N ARG A 84 9.74 1.52 -5.00
CA ARG A 84 11.10 1.92 -5.37
C ARG A 84 12.05 1.99 -4.18
N LEU A 85 11.57 2.43 -3.02
CA LEU A 85 12.37 2.42 -1.79
C LEU A 85 12.81 1.01 -1.37
N PHE A 86 12.11 -0.05 -1.77
CA PHE A 86 12.50 -1.43 -1.48
C PHE A 86 13.27 -2.08 -2.63
N THR A 87 13.09 -1.62 -3.88
CA THR A 87 13.77 -2.19 -5.04
C THR A 87 15.11 -1.54 -5.34
N ASP A 88 15.21 -0.22 -5.18
CA ASP A 88 16.37 0.57 -5.61
C ASP A 88 17.50 0.56 -4.58
N GLN A 89 17.18 0.21 -3.33
CA GLN A 89 18.15 0.06 -2.24
C GLN A 89 18.94 -1.26 -2.32
N VAL A 90 18.68 -2.09 -3.33
CA VAL A 90 19.19 -3.45 -3.42
C VAL A 90 19.74 -3.71 -4.83
N PRO A 91 20.92 -4.36 -4.96
CA PRO A 91 21.46 -4.74 -6.26
C PRO A 91 20.46 -5.56 -7.09
N HIS A 92 20.52 -5.42 -8.41
CA HIS A 92 19.67 -6.16 -9.34
C HIS A 92 19.67 -7.67 -9.02
N GLY A 93 18.48 -8.23 -8.78
CA GLY A 93 18.28 -9.65 -8.46
C GLY A 93 18.21 -10.00 -6.97
N GLN A 94 18.42 -9.04 -6.06
CA GLN A 94 18.31 -9.25 -4.61
C GLN A 94 17.12 -8.52 -3.96
N SER A 95 16.34 -7.76 -4.73
CA SER A 95 15.17 -7.04 -4.23
C SER A 95 14.18 -8.01 -3.56
N PRO A 96 13.61 -7.67 -2.39
CA PRO A 96 12.65 -8.52 -1.72
C PRO A 96 11.38 -8.66 -2.56
N PRO A 97 10.70 -9.82 -2.55
CA PRO A 97 9.36 -9.92 -3.13
C PRO A 97 8.41 -8.95 -2.43
N ILE A 98 7.62 -8.23 -3.24
CA ILE A 98 6.63 -7.25 -2.78
C ILE A 98 5.24 -7.73 -3.22
N PHE A 99 4.35 -7.89 -2.26
CA PHE A 99 2.94 -8.21 -2.49
C PHE A 99 2.10 -6.97 -2.25
N LEU A 100 1.32 -6.55 -3.24
CA LEU A 100 0.38 -5.44 -3.12
C LEU A 100 -1.05 -5.95 -3.25
N ALA A 101 -1.80 -5.92 -2.15
CA ALA A 101 -3.24 -6.12 -2.15
C ALA A 101 -3.93 -4.76 -2.24
N THR A 102 -4.80 -4.59 -3.24
CA THR A 102 -5.66 -3.40 -3.33
C THR A 102 -7.11 -3.81 -3.45
N SER A 103 -7.99 -3.10 -2.76
CA SER A 103 -9.42 -3.19 -2.99
C SER A 103 -9.92 -1.87 -3.56
N THR A 104 -10.61 -1.94 -4.70
CA THR A 104 -11.43 -0.87 -5.25
C THR A 104 -12.84 -1.44 -5.43
N VAL A 105 -13.85 -0.83 -4.82
CA VAL A 105 -15.22 -1.35 -4.90
C VAL A 105 -15.78 -1.25 -6.32
N ASN A 106 -15.24 -0.38 -7.20
CA ASN A 106 -15.64 -0.32 -8.60
C ASN A 106 -14.64 0.48 -9.47
N LEU A 107 -13.89 -0.16 -10.37
CA LEU A 107 -13.00 0.53 -11.33
C LEU A 107 -13.76 1.17 -12.50
N ASN A 108 -14.99 0.73 -12.78
CA ASN A 108 -15.81 1.17 -13.91
C ASN A 108 -16.80 2.29 -13.54
N LYS A 109 -16.77 2.80 -12.31
CA LYS A 109 -17.64 3.89 -11.91
C LYS A 109 -17.21 5.17 -12.62
N LYS A 110 -18.08 5.69 -13.50
CA LYS A 110 -17.86 6.99 -14.16
C LYS A 110 -17.66 8.07 -13.09
N PRO A 111 -16.72 9.01 -13.28
CA PRO A 111 -16.55 10.12 -12.36
C PRO A 111 -17.88 10.85 -12.23
N THR A 112 -18.42 10.91 -11.02
CA THR A 112 -19.61 11.72 -10.74
C THR A 112 -19.15 13.17 -10.70
N MET A 113 -19.49 13.94 -11.74
CA MET A 113 -19.34 15.40 -11.69
C MET A 113 -20.24 15.91 -10.56
N ARG A 114 -19.63 16.58 -9.58
CA ARG A 114 -20.32 17.43 -8.62
C ARG A 114 -20.28 18.86 -9.12
#